data_AF-A0A6L4Z5F6-F1
#
_entry.id   AF-A0A6L4Z5F6-F1
#
_cell.length_a   1.000
_cell.length_b   1.000
_cell.length_c   1.000
_cell.angle_alpha   90.00
_cell.angle_beta   90.00
_cell.angle_gamma   90.00
#
_symmetry.space_group_name_H-M   'P 1'
#
loop_
_entity.id
_entity.type
_entity.pdbx_description
1 polymer ?
#
loop_
_entity_poly.entity_id
_entity_poly.type
_entity_poly.pdbx_seq_one_letter_code
_entity_poly.pdbx_strand_id
1 'polypeptide(L)'
;MSLIGPRPPIPYEVECYQDWHRARFHVKPGLTGLWQVSGRNRLNFEQMVRLDIYYIENWSLWLDLKILLKTVPVALRGDNAY
;
A
#
# COMPACT_ATOMS: atom_id res chain seq x y z
N MET A 1 -3.96 -9.88 9.54
CA MET A 1 -3.25 -9.45 8.32
C MET A 1 -4.14 -9.78 7.13
N SER A 2 -4.25 -8.87 6.17
CA SER A 2 -4.94 -9.05 4.90
C SER A 2 -3.93 -9.49 3.83
N LEU A 3 -4.38 -10.11 2.73
CA LEU A 3 -3.51 -10.34 1.57
C LEU A 3 -3.20 -9.01 0.86
N ILE A 4 -4.20 -8.12 0.79
CA ILE A 4 -4.14 -6.83 0.11
C ILE A 4 -4.54 -5.74 1.08
N GLY A 5 -3.72 -4.69 1.20
CA GLY A 5 -3.92 -3.63 2.17
C GLY A 5 -2.72 -2.71 2.33
N PRO A 6 -2.90 -1.61 3.08
CA PRO A 6 -1.81 -0.66 3.32
C PRO A 6 -0.66 -1.33 4.06
N ARG A 7 0.56 -0.85 3.79
CA ARG A 7 1.77 -1.31 4.48
C ARG A 7 1.65 -1.04 5.99
N PRO A 8 2.13 -1.96 6.85
CA PRO A 8 2.25 -1.69 8.28
C PRO A 8 3.17 -0.48 8.51
N PRO A 9 2.75 0.48 9.33
CA PRO A 9 3.51 1.71 9.55
C PRO A 9 4.77 1.43 10.36
N ILE A 10 5.88 2.10 10.03
CA ILE A 10 7.11 2.01 10.81
C ILE A 10 7.05 3.05 11.95
N PRO A 11 7.51 2.72 13.18
CA PRO A 11 7.36 3.62 14.33
C PRO A 11 7.81 5.07 14.10
N TYR A 12 8.95 5.30 13.43
CA TYR A 12 9.43 6.65 13.12
C TYR A 12 8.53 7.41 12.14
N GLU A 13 7.81 6.71 11.26
CA GLU A 13 6.86 7.37 10.34
C GLU A 13 5.63 7.84 11.12
N VAL A 14 5.18 7.04 12.10
CA VAL A 14 4.00 7.35 12.94
C VAL A 14 4.19 8.65 13.72
N GLU A 15 5.41 8.95 14.15
CA GLU A 15 5.73 10.23 14.81
C GLU A 15 5.52 11.45 13.89
N CYS A 16 5.69 11.26 12.58
CA CYS A 16 5.48 12.28 11.56
C CYS A 16 4.05 12.27 10.96
N TYR A 17 3.12 11.49 11.52
CA TYR A 17 1.78 11.38 10.95
C TYR A 17 0.92 12.60 11.22
N GLN A 18 0.38 13.17 10.15
CA GLN A 18 -0.73 14.11 10.22
C GLN A 18 -2.04 13.36 10.53
N ASP A 19 -3.05 14.05 11.03
CA ASP A 19 -4.31 13.41 11.48
C ASP A 19 -4.98 12.57 10.39
N TRP A 20 -4.91 12.99 9.12
CA TRP A 20 -5.47 12.25 7.99
C TRP A 20 -4.70 10.96 7.65
N HIS A 21 -3.41 10.85 8.01
CA HIS A 21 -2.65 9.60 7.84
C HIS A 21 -3.19 8.47 8.73
N ARG A 22 -3.85 8.82 9.84
CA ARG A 22 -4.38 7.85 10.80
C ARG A 22 -5.50 6.99 10.25
N ALA A 23 -6.15 7.41 9.15
CA ALA A 23 -7.15 6.60 8.44
C ALA A 23 -6.61 5.20 8.06
N ARG A 24 -5.30 5.06 7.86
CA ARG A 24 -4.64 3.78 7.57
C ARG A 24 -4.74 2.77 8.72
N PHE A 25 -4.89 3.21 9.96
CA PHE A 25 -5.02 2.32 11.13
C PHE A 25 -6.39 1.64 11.21
N HIS A 26 -7.39 2.11 10.47
CA HIS A 26 -8.74 1.56 10.50
C HIS A 26 -8.86 0.23 9.74
N VAL A 27 -7.79 -0.19 9.05
CA VAL A 27 -7.82 -1.29 8.09
C VAL A 27 -6.66 -2.22 8.37
N LYS A 28 -6.89 -3.52 8.17
CA LYS A 28 -5.87 -4.53 8.43
C LYS A 28 -4.73 -4.38 7.42
N PRO A 29 -3.46 -4.32 7.86
CA PRO A 29 -2.34 -4.21 6.94
C PRO A 29 -2.25 -5.44 6.03
N GLY A 30 -1.83 -5.18 4.79
CA GLY A 30 -1.73 -6.14 3.70
C GLY A 30 -0.30 -6.63 3.44
N LEU A 31 -0.16 -7.77 2.77
CA LEU A 31 1.12 -8.23 2.23
C LEU A 31 1.51 -7.42 0.98
N THR A 32 0.53 -7.12 0.11
CA THR A 32 0.68 -6.23 -1.05
C THR A 32 -0.32 -5.06 -0.97
N GLY A 33 0.00 -3.94 -1.59
CA GLY A 33 -0.83 -2.73 -1.57
C GLY A 33 -0.73 -1.93 -2.87
N LEU A 34 -1.69 -1.02 -3.06
CA LEU A 34 -1.81 -0.25 -4.30
C LEU A 34 -0.54 0.55 -4.63
N TRP A 35 0.13 1.12 -3.63
CA TRP A 35 1.37 1.88 -3.84
C TRP A 35 2.54 0.99 -4.32
N GLN A 36 2.60 -0.27 -3.86
CA GLN A 36 3.66 -1.23 -4.24
C GLN A 36 3.56 -1.65 -5.72
N VAL A 37 2.36 -1.62 -6.30
CA VAL A 37 2.14 -1.92 -7.72
C VAL A 37 2.08 -0.66 -8.60
N SER A 38 2.02 0.52 -8.01
CA SER A 38 1.85 1.80 -8.74
C SER A 38 3.14 2.59 -8.91
N GLY A 39 4.12 2.48 -8.01
CA GLY A 39 5.37 3.23 -8.16
C GLY A 39 6.54 2.83 -7.26
N ARG A 40 6.31 2.09 -6.16
CA ARG A 40 7.36 1.66 -5.19
C ARG A 40 8.28 2.81 -4.77
N ASN A 41 9.60 2.61 -4.89
CA ASN A 41 10.67 3.54 -4.47
C ASN A 41 10.68 4.85 -5.25
N ARG A 42 9.87 5.02 -6.30
CA ARG A 42 9.72 6.30 -7.02
C ARG A 42 8.71 7.24 -6.37
N LEU A 43 7.97 6.78 -5.36
CA LEU A 43 6.94 7.56 -4.68
C LEU A 43 7.47 8.17 -3.39
N ASN A 44 7.17 9.45 -3.18
CA ASN A 44 7.41 10.10 -1.89
C ASN A 44 6.43 9.59 -0.83
N PHE A 45 6.77 9.78 0.45
CA PHE A 45 5.94 9.33 1.58
C PHE A 45 4.47 9.78 1.46
N GLU A 46 4.21 11.06 1.16
CA GLU A 46 2.83 11.53 0.96
C GLU A 46 2.10 10.80 -0.18
N GLN A 47 2.78 10.54 -1.29
CA GLN A 47 2.16 9.85 -2.43
C GLN A 47 1.82 8.41 -2.07
N MET A 48 2.67 7.75 -1.29
CA MET A 48 2.38 6.42 -0.73
C MET A 48 1.14 6.46 0.16
N VAL A 49 1.05 7.42 1.09
CA VAL A 49 -0.11 7.54 1.99
C VAL A 49 -1.39 7.85 1.21
N ARG A 50 -1.34 8.73 0.20
CA ARG A 50 -2.50 9.02 -0.65
C ARG A 50 -3.00 7.79 -1.40
N LEU A 51 -2.10 6.95 -1.91
CA LEU A 51 -2.49 5.71 -2.58
C LEU A 51 -3.08 4.68 -1.60
N ASP A 52 -2.54 4.61 -0.39
CA ASP A 52 -3.11 3.78 0.67
C ASP A 52 -4.52 4.23 1.04
N ILE A 53 -4.74 5.53 1.23
CA ILE A 53 -6.08 6.08 1.53
C ILE A 53 -7.03 5.87 0.34
N TYR A 54 -6.58 6.14 -0.88
CA TYR A 54 -7.38 5.90 -2.08
C TYR A 54 -7.84 4.45 -2.18
N TYR A 55 -6.95 3.49 -1.89
CA TYR A 55 -7.29 2.08 -1.84
C TYR A 55 -8.37 1.78 -0.79
N ILE A 56 -8.27 2.39 0.38
CA ILE A 56 -9.22 2.20 1.49
C ILE A 56 -10.60 2.76 1.11
N GLU A 57 -10.64 3.96 0.53
CA GLU A 57 -11.89 4.63 0.12
C GLU A 57 -12.55 3.99 -1.09
N ASN A 58 -11.77 3.45 -2.03
CA ASN A 58 -12.26 2.85 -3.28
C ASN A 58 -12.17 1.32 -3.26
N TRP A 59 -12.14 0.73 -2.06
CA TRP A 59 -11.95 -0.70 -1.90
C TRP A 59 -13.04 -1.48 -2.65
N SER A 60 -12.61 -2.43 -3.48
CA SER A 60 -13.49 -3.34 -4.19
C SER A 60 -12.75 -4.62 -4.55
N LEU A 61 -13.48 -5.74 -4.68
CA LEU A 61 -12.90 -7.02 -5.13
C LEU A 61 -12.22 -6.91 -6.50
N TRP A 62 -12.69 -5.99 -7.36
CA TRP A 62 -12.07 -5.72 -8.65
C TRP A 62 -10.73 -4.99 -8.54
N LEU A 63 -10.62 -4.05 -7.61
CA LEU A 63 -9.35 -3.37 -7.31
C LEU A 63 -8.33 -4.37 -6.75
N ASP A 64 -8.77 -5.26 -5.87
CA ASP A 64 -7.96 -6.32 -5.29
C ASP A 64 -7.41 -7.25 -6.38
N LEU A 65 -8.27 -7.68 -7.32
CA LEU A 65 -7.85 -8.51 -8.45
C LEU A 65 -6.83 -7.78 -9.34
N LYS A 66 -7.02 -6.48 -9.61
CA LYS A 66 -6.05 -5.66 -10.35
C LYS A 66 -4.70 -5.58 -9.63
N ILE A 67 -4.69 -5.41 -8.31
CA ILE A 67 -3.46 -5.36 -7.52
C ILE A 67 -2.76 -6.71 -7.56
N LEU A 68 -3.47 -7.82 -7.41
CA LEU A 68 -2.92 -9.16 -7.52
C LEU A 68 -2.29 -9.42 -8.89
N LEU A 69 -3.01 -9.13 -9.97
CA LEU A 69 -2.50 -9.30 -11.34
C LEU A 69 -1.25 -8.46 -11.61
N LYS A 70 -1.16 -7.25 -11.03
CA LYS A 70 0.06 -6.44 -11.10
C LYS A 70 1.17 -6.95 -10.17
N THR A 71 0.84 -7.68 -9.11
CA THR A 71 1.82 -8.25 -8.16
C THR A 71 2.48 -9.51 -8.71
N VAL A 72 1.79 -10.33 -9.51
CA VAL A 72 2.34 -11.57 -10.09
C VAL A 72 3.61 -11.35 -10.95
N PRO A 73 3.63 -10.48 -11.97
CA PRO A 73 4.84 -10.25 -12.77
C PRO A 73 5.98 -9.63 -11.97
N VAL A 74 5.63 -8.92 -10.89
CA VAL A 74 6.59 -8.32 -9.97
C VAL A 74 7.29 -9.37 -9.12
N ALA A 75 6.54 -10.30 -8.55
CA ALA A 75 7.08 -11.41 -7.78
C ALA A 75 7.93 -12.34 -8.66
N LEU A 76 7.51 -12.55 -9.92
CA LEU A 76 8.23 -13.39 -10.88
C LEU A 76 9.49 -12.74 -11.47
N ARG A 77 9.52 -11.40 -11.60
CA ARG A 77 10.69 -10.70 -12.15
C ARG A 77 11.86 -10.58 -11.18
N GLY A 78 11.69 -10.93 -9.90
CA GLY A 78 12.78 -10.93 -8.94
C GLY A 78 13.50 -9.59 -8.81
N ASP A 79 12.83 -8.47 -9.17
CA ASP A 79 13.36 -7.14 -8.90
C ASP A 79 13.33 -6.95 -7.39
N ASN A 80 14.46 -7.31 -6.78
CA ASN A 80 14.83 -7.09 -5.38
C ASN A 80 14.55 -5.63 -5.03
N ALA A 81 13.36 -5.36 -4.52
CA ALA A 81 13.04 -4.07 -3.91
C ALA A 81 13.50 -4.12 -2.46
N TYR A 82 14.80 -3.95 -2.27
CA TYR A 82 15.36 -3.29 -1.08
C TYR A 82 15.64 -1.84 -1.45
#